data_AF-F4EZU0-F1
#
_entry.id   AF-F4EZU0-F1
#
_cell.length_a   1.000
_cell.length_b   1.000
_cell.length_c   1.000
_cell.angle_alpha   90.00
_cell.angle_beta   90.00
_cell.angle_gamma   90.00
#
_symmetry.space_group_name_H-M   'P 1'
#
loop_
_entity.id
_entity.type
_entity.pdbx_description
1 polymer ?
#
loop_
_entity_poly.entity_id
_entity_poly.type
_entity_poly.pdbx_seq_one_letter_code
_entity_poly.pdbx_strand_id
1 'polypeptide(L)'
;MAVSKLEKDANGAFRCPQCGRPLRTVEGGTVMIRGGKADLEGVKPRYECDNCRVFYRELLNSGYYDVFDMPKIKAVGDLAPTILRADAEGHAPCPRCGGQLDLVEWQPVHLVDGKADMENVSSHFRCASCDSIFRRIATTEYFQWAEK
;
A
#
# COMPACT_ATOMS: atom_id res chain seq x y z
N MET A 1 -13.63 -16.15 -13.19
CA MET A 1 -12.53 -16.25 -12.19
C MET A 1 -11.64 -17.40 -12.61
N ALA A 2 -10.36 -17.13 -12.86
CA ALA A 2 -9.39 -18.17 -13.15
C ALA A 2 -8.65 -18.50 -11.85
N VAL A 3 -8.79 -19.73 -11.38
CA VAL A 3 -8.06 -20.23 -10.21
C VAL A 3 -6.74 -20.85 -10.66
N SER A 4 -5.66 -20.54 -9.94
CA SER A 4 -4.30 -21.02 -10.24
C SER A 4 -3.77 -21.85 -9.09
N LYS A 5 -3.05 -22.92 -9.41
CA LYS A 5 -2.22 -23.64 -8.44
C LYS A 5 -0.80 -23.08 -8.52
N LEU A 6 -0.29 -22.57 -7.40
CA LEU A 6 1.06 -22.03 -7.34
C LEU A 6 2.05 -23.15 -7.00
N GLU A 7 3.17 -23.17 -7.70
CA GLU A 7 4.26 -24.10 -7.45
C GLU A 7 5.36 -23.42 -6.64
N LYS A 8 6.01 -24.18 -5.74
CA LYS A 8 7.16 -23.69 -4.97
C LYS A 8 8.46 -24.04 -5.69
N ASP A 9 9.43 -23.15 -5.58
CA ASP A 9 10.80 -23.41 -6.01
C ASP A 9 11.60 -24.18 -4.95
N ALA A 10 12.87 -24.47 -5.27
CA ALA A 10 13.78 -25.18 -4.38
C ALA A 10 14.02 -24.46 -3.03
N ASN A 11 13.76 -23.15 -2.96
CA ASN A 11 13.90 -22.34 -1.75
C ASN A 11 12.56 -22.18 -1.00
N GLY A 12 11.49 -22.83 -1.48
CA GLY A 12 10.16 -22.76 -0.88
C GLY A 12 9.33 -21.54 -1.29
N ALA A 13 9.85 -20.67 -2.18
CA ALA A 13 9.14 -19.49 -2.66
C ALA A 13 8.17 -19.86 -3.80
N PHE A 14 6.96 -19.30 -3.81
CA PHE A 14 6.03 -19.53 -4.91
C PHE A 14 6.50 -18.88 -6.21
N ARG A 15 6.25 -19.51 -7.35
CA ARG A 15 6.56 -18.98 -8.69
C ARG A 15 5.31 -18.43 -9.37
N CYS A 16 5.47 -17.32 -10.10
CA CYS A 16 4.43 -16.77 -10.94
C CYS A 16 4.14 -17.72 -12.12
N PRO A 17 2.91 -18.23 -12.30
CA PRO A 17 2.55 -19.08 -13.44
C PRO A 17 2.70 -18.41 -14.81
N GLN A 18 2.70 -17.07 -14.86
CA GLN A 18 2.77 -16.32 -16.12
C GLN A 18 4.21 -16.07 -16.59
N CYS A 19 5.18 -15.88 -15.68
CA CYS A 19 6.56 -15.55 -16.07
C CYS A 19 7.65 -16.39 -15.36
N GLY A 20 7.28 -17.33 -14.51
CA GLY A 20 8.19 -18.25 -13.81
C GLY A 20 9.08 -17.63 -12.73
N ARG A 21 9.00 -16.32 -12.50
CA ARG A 21 9.79 -15.59 -11.48
C ARG A 21 9.25 -15.86 -10.06
N PRO A 22 10.10 -15.79 -9.02
CA PRO A 22 9.64 -15.91 -7.65
C PRO A 22 8.66 -14.78 -7.30
N LEU A 23 7.59 -15.12 -6.58
CA LEU A 23 6.61 -14.19 -6.06
C LEU A 23 7.09 -13.59 -4.75
N ARG A 24 6.82 -12.31 -4.54
CA ARG A 24 7.05 -11.64 -3.26
C ARG A 24 5.88 -11.92 -2.33
N THR A 25 6.16 -12.49 -1.17
CA THR A 25 5.16 -12.65 -0.11
C THR A 25 4.88 -11.29 0.51
N VAL A 26 3.62 -10.90 0.53
CA VAL A 26 3.13 -9.74 1.28
C VAL A 26 2.27 -10.28 2.40
N GLU A 27 2.69 -10.02 3.64
CA GLU A 27 1.92 -10.41 4.82
C GLU A 27 0.54 -9.75 4.79
N GLY A 28 -0.44 -10.47 5.32
CA GLY A 28 -1.78 -9.91 5.48
C GLY A 28 -1.76 -8.75 6.47
N GLY A 29 -2.51 -7.70 6.17
CA GLY A 29 -2.65 -6.55 7.04
C GLY A 29 -3.54 -6.83 8.26
N THR A 30 -3.71 -5.84 9.12
CA THR A 30 -4.69 -5.90 10.21
C THR A 30 -6.11 -5.76 9.67
N VAL A 31 -7.09 -6.40 10.33
CA VAL A 31 -8.52 -6.25 10.00
C VAL A 31 -8.89 -4.76 10.03
N MET A 32 -9.37 -4.24 8.91
CA MET A 32 -9.90 -2.86 8.83
C MET A 32 -11.38 -2.90 8.49
N ILE A 33 -12.17 -1.94 8.98
CA ILE A 33 -13.57 -1.80 8.60
C ILE A 33 -13.63 -0.91 7.35
N ARG A 34 -14.18 -1.42 6.24
CA ARG A 34 -14.46 -0.65 5.03
C ARG A 34 -15.95 -0.65 4.75
N GLY A 35 -16.57 0.54 4.76
CA GLY A 35 -18.00 0.70 4.49
C GLY A 35 -18.90 -0.07 5.48
N GLY A 36 -18.51 -0.13 6.76
CA GLY A 36 -19.26 -0.84 7.81
C GLY A 36 -19.11 -2.36 7.80
N LYS A 37 -18.22 -2.93 6.95
CA LYS A 37 -17.90 -4.36 6.92
C LYS A 37 -16.43 -4.57 7.25
N ALA A 38 -16.12 -5.57 8.08
CA ALA A 38 -14.75 -5.99 8.31
C ALA A 38 -14.15 -6.54 7.01
N ASP A 39 -13.08 -5.90 6.53
CA ASP A 39 -12.25 -6.39 5.43
C ASP A 39 -11.38 -7.53 5.98
N LEU A 40 -11.95 -8.73 5.96
CA LEU A 40 -11.27 -9.98 6.32
C LEU A 40 -10.36 -10.47 5.18
N GLU A 41 -10.45 -9.84 4.01
CA GLU A 41 -9.78 -10.24 2.79
C GLU A 41 -8.37 -9.65 2.68
N GLY A 42 -8.15 -8.45 3.21
CA GLY A 42 -6.84 -7.80 3.32
C GLY A 42 -5.94 -8.39 4.42
N VAL A 43 -6.49 -9.27 5.25
CA VAL A 43 -5.81 -9.91 6.40
C VAL A 43 -5.09 -11.21 6.01
N LYS A 44 -5.38 -11.74 4.81
CA LYS A 44 -4.70 -12.92 4.31
C LYS A 44 -3.40 -12.53 3.60
N PRO A 45 -2.33 -13.33 3.76
CA PRO A 45 -1.13 -13.14 2.97
C PRO A 45 -1.47 -13.28 1.48
N ARG A 46 -0.78 -12.49 0.66
CA ARG A 46 -0.89 -12.53 -0.80
C ARG A 46 0.49 -12.64 -1.43
N TYR A 47 0.54 -13.16 -2.64
CA TYR A 47 1.79 -13.36 -3.38
C TYR A 47 1.79 -12.47 -4.61
N GLU A 48 2.73 -11.54 -4.69
CA GLU A 48 2.77 -10.51 -5.73
C GLU A 48 3.84 -10.83 -6.78
N CYS A 49 3.49 -10.65 -8.05
CA CYS A 49 4.45 -10.65 -9.14
C CYS A 49 4.66 -9.22 -9.64
N ASP A 50 5.77 -8.59 -9.25
CA ASP A 50 6.08 -7.22 -9.69
C ASP A 50 6.30 -7.12 -11.21
N ASN A 51 6.72 -8.23 -11.87
CA ASN A 51 6.93 -8.28 -13.31
C ASN A 51 5.62 -8.35 -14.10
N CYS A 52 4.71 -9.27 -13.73
CA CYS A 52 3.42 -9.43 -14.40
C CYS A 52 2.35 -8.47 -13.88
N ARG A 53 2.63 -7.76 -12.78
CA ARG A 53 1.72 -6.83 -12.13
C ARG A 53 0.40 -7.50 -11.74
N VAL A 54 0.49 -8.71 -11.20
CA VAL A 54 -0.63 -9.48 -10.66
C VAL A 54 -0.33 -9.95 -9.24
N PHE A 55 -1.36 -10.17 -8.44
CA PHE A 55 -1.24 -10.81 -7.14
C PHE A 55 -2.17 -12.01 -7.01
N TYR A 56 -1.74 -12.99 -6.21
CA TYR A 56 -2.41 -14.25 -5.97
C TYR A 56 -2.87 -14.32 -4.51
N ARG A 57 -4.13 -14.69 -4.29
CA ARG A 57 -4.71 -14.82 -2.94
C ARG A 57 -5.33 -16.19 -2.74
N GLU A 58 -4.98 -16.85 -1.64
CA GLU A 58 -5.45 -18.20 -1.38
C GLU A 58 -6.95 -18.24 -1.04
N LEU A 59 -7.65 -19.16 -1.69
CA LEU A 59 -9.04 -19.48 -1.43
C LEU A 59 -9.16 -20.43 -0.25
N LEU A 60 -9.72 -19.97 0.87
CA LEU A 60 -10.14 -20.81 2.00
C LEU A 60 -9.10 -21.85 2.47
N ASN A 61 -7.80 -21.54 2.41
CA ASN A 61 -6.69 -22.45 2.74
C ASN A 61 -6.68 -23.76 1.92
N SER A 62 -7.19 -23.70 0.68
CA SER A 62 -7.34 -24.86 -0.20
C SER A 62 -6.10 -25.20 -1.03
N GLY A 63 -5.07 -24.36 -1.01
CA GLY A 63 -3.93 -24.43 -1.94
C GLY A 63 -4.23 -23.91 -3.35
N TYR A 64 -5.42 -23.37 -3.60
CA TYR A 64 -5.80 -22.70 -4.84
C TYR A 64 -5.87 -21.19 -4.67
N TYR A 65 -5.51 -20.45 -5.72
CA TYR A 65 -5.33 -19.01 -5.67
C TYR A 65 -6.16 -18.30 -6.72
N ASP A 66 -6.90 -17.27 -6.32
CA ASP A 66 -7.44 -16.29 -7.26
C ASP A 66 -6.33 -15.34 -7.73
N VAL A 67 -6.48 -14.84 -8.95
CA VAL A 67 -5.54 -13.89 -9.58
C VAL A 67 -6.21 -12.54 -9.76
N PHE A 68 -5.51 -11.48 -9.37
CA PHE A 68 -5.97 -10.11 -9.48
C PHE A 68 -4.88 -9.22 -10.06
N ASP A 69 -5.26 -8.18 -10.81
CA ASP A 69 -4.33 -7.15 -11.26
C ASP A 69 -3.83 -6.31 -10.08
N MET A 70 -2.53 -6.06 -10.03
CA MET A 70 -1.96 -5.11 -9.08
C MET A 70 -2.35 -3.69 -9.48
N PRO A 71 -2.78 -2.84 -8.52
CA PRO A 71 -3.11 -1.45 -8.81
C PRO A 71 -1.88 -0.74 -9.38
N LYS A 72 -2.03 -0.12 -10.57
CA LYS A 72 -0.96 0.60 -11.27
C LYS A 72 -0.36 1.67 -10.36
N ILE A 73 0.88 1.45 -9.92
CA ILE A 73 1.63 2.43 -9.14
C ILE A 73 2.22 3.42 -10.14
N LYS A 74 1.80 4.68 -10.08
CA LYS A 74 2.40 5.75 -10.89
C LYS A 74 3.86 5.97 -10.47
N ALA A 75 4.73 6.24 -11.44
CA ALA A 75 6.09 6.66 -11.13
C ALA A 75 6.06 8.03 -10.45
N VAL A 76 7.09 8.32 -9.66
CA VAL A 76 7.17 9.61 -8.93
C VAL A 76 7.14 10.79 -9.89
N GLY A 77 7.85 10.70 -11.01
CA GLY A 77 7.86 11.76 -12.03
C GLY A 77 6.51 12.00 -12.71
N ASP A 78 5.57 11.06 -12.58
CA ASP A 78 4.21 11.18 -13.12
C ASP A 78 3.21 11.75 -12.09
N LEU A 79 3.67 12.05 -10.86
CA LEU A 79 2.84 12.62 -9.81
C LEU A 79 2.86 14.15 -9.87
N ALA A 80 1.79 14.73 -10.40
CA ALA A 80 1.56 16.16 -10.29
C ALA A 80 1.17 16.54 -8.84
N PRO A 81 1.53 17.75 -8.36
CA PRO A 81 0.97 18.32 -7.15
C PRO A 81 -0.56 18.26 -7.16
N THR A 82 -1.15 17.77 -6.09
CA THR A 82 -2.60 17.52 -6.03
C THR A 82 -3.18 17.99 -4.72
N ILE A 83 -4.46 18.35 -4.75
CA ILE A 83 -5.21 18.66 -3.54
C ILE A 83 -5.64 17.33 -2.92
N LEU A 84 -5.27 17.11 -1.66
CA LEU A 84 -5.71 15.97 -0.86
C LEU A 84 -6.65 16.48 0.22
N ARG A 85 -7.87 15.94 0.25
CA ARG A 85 -8.88 16.26 1.26
C ARG A 85 -9.16 15.00 2.06
N ALA A 86 -8.89 15.09 3.36
CA ALA A 86 -9.29 14.04 4.28
C ALA A 86 -10.83 14.00 4.37
N ASP A 87 -11.38 12.80 4.45
CA ASP A 87 -12.78 12.57 4.83
C ASP A 87 -12.97 12.75 6.36
N ALA A 88 -14.18 12.45 6.84
CA ALA A 88 -14.52 12.57 8.26
C ALA A 88 -13.70 11.65 9.19
N GLU A 89 -13.04 10.63 8.63
CA GLU A 89 -12.24 9.65 9.34
C GLU A 89 -10.73 9.92 9.17
N GLY A 90 -10.34 10.99 8.47
CA GLY A 90 -8.94 11.36 8.26
C GLY A 90 -8.30 10.73 7.02
N HIS A 91 -9.07 10.16 6.10
CA HIS A 91 -8.54 9.40 4.97
C HIS A 91 -8.64 10.13 3.62
N ALA A 92 -7.73 9.83 2.70
CA ALA A 92 -7.78 10.32 1.32
C ALA A 92 -7.33 9.25 0.31
N PRO A 93 -7.76 9.30 -0.96
CA PRO A 93 -7.28 8.37 -1.98
C PRO A 93 -5.84 8.70 -2.41
N CYS A 94 -4.97 7.68 -2.43
CA CYS A 94 -3.56 7.82 -2.80
C CYS A 94 -3.41 8.12 -4.31
N PRO A 95 -2.83 9.26 -4.71
CA PRO A 95 -2.62 9.61 -6.12
C PRO A 95 -1.71 8.63 -6.86
N ARG A 96 -0.84 7.93 -6.12
CA ARG A 96 0.19 7.03 -6.66
C ARG A 96 -0.32 5.62 -6.91
N CYS A 97 -0.95 5.00 -5.92
CA CYS A 97 -1.39 3.59 -6.02
C CYS A 97 -2.91 3.41 -5.96
N GLY A 98 -3.68 4.47 -5.72
CA GLY A 98 -5.13 4.38 -5.49
C GLY A 98 -5.54 3.77 -4.15
N GLY A 99 -4.57 3.41 -3.29
CA GLY A 99 -4.81 2.95 -1.92
C GLY A 99 -5.30 4.07 -1.00
N GLN A 100 -5.42 3.78 0.29
CA GLN A 100 -5.82 4.77 1.30
C GLN A 100 -4.60 5.52 1.84
N LEU A 101 -4.75 6.83 2.00
CA LEU A 101 -3.85 7.71 2.73
C LEU A 101 -4.47 8.02 4.09
N ASP A 102 -3.63 8.03 5.12
CA ASP A 102 -3.99 8.46 6.45
C ASP A 102 -3.39 9.86 6.69
N LEU A 103 -4.20 10.79 7.20
CA LEU A 103 -3.73 12.10 7.61
C LEU A 103 -2.95 11.96 8.93
N VAL A 104 -1.67 12.29 8.88
CA VAL A 104 -0.83 12.45 10.06
C VAL A 104 -0.91 13.90 10.49
N GLU A 105 -1.53 14.13 11.64
CA GLU A 105 -1.64 15.48 12.22
C GLU A 105 -0.27 16.00 12.67
N TRP A 106 -0.19 17.34 12.76
CA TRP A 106 1.02 18.00 13.23
C TRP A 106 1.31 17.62 14.69
N GLN A 107 2.56 17.31 14.99
CA GLN A 107 3.05 17.15 16.35
C GLN A 107 4.25 18.07 16.61
N PRO A 108 4.38 18.64 17.83
CA PRO A 108 5.58 19.36 18.21
C PRO A 108 6.80 18.44 18.18
N VAL A 109 7.98 19.03 17.89
CA VAL A 109 9.26 18.30 17.88
C VAL A 109 9.44 17.61 19.22
N HIS A 110 9.65 16.31 19.17
CA HIS A 110 9.94 15.48 20.34
C HIS A 110 11.06 14.50 20.00
N LEU A 111 11.62 13.86 21.03
CA LEU A 111 12.70 12.88 20.84
C LEU A 111 12.09 11.48 20.65
N VAL A 112 12.49 10.81 19.57
CA VAL A 112 12.23 9.40 19.30
C VAL A 112 13.58 8.70 19.17
N ASP A 113 13.85 7.73 20.05
CA ASP A 113 15.13 7.01 20.12
C ASP A 113 16.37 7.93 20.20
N GLY A 114 16.24 9.04 20.95
CA GLY A 114 17.32 10.03 21.13
C GLY A 114 17.56 10.94 19.93
N LYS A 115 16.75 10.85 18.86
CA LYS A 115 16.78 11.75 17.71
C LYS A 115 15.56 12.65 17.71
N ALA A 116 15.74 13.90 17.31
CA ALA A 116 14.62 14.82 17.12
C ALA A 116 13.74 14.33 15.97
N ASP A 117 12.46 14.10 16.23
CA ASP A 117 11.47 13.82 15.20
C ASP A 117 11.14 15.12 14.45
N MET A 118 11.62 15.20 13.21
CA MET A 118 11.31 16.27 12.27
C MET A 118 10.33 15.83 11.18
N GLU A 119 9.83 14.59 11.21
CA GLU A 119 8.93 14.05 10.18
C GLU A 119 7.50 14.57 10.41
N ASN A 120 7.06 14.61 11.67
CA ASN A 120 5.68 14.94 12.07
C ASN A 120 5.46 16.42 12.41
N VAL A 121 6.48 17.27 12.21
CA VAL A 121 6.42 18.73 12.47
C VAL A 121 5.60 19.50 11.44
N SER A 122 4.97 18.80 10.50
CA SER A 122 3.99 19.33 9.55
C SER A 122 2.99 18.23 9.22
N SER A 123 1.71 18.59 9.14
CA SER A 123 0.69 17.63 8.75
C SER A 123 0.96 17.12 7.34
N HIS A 124 0.85 15.80 7.15
CA HIS A 124 1.12 15.15 5.89
C HIS A 124 0.24 13.92 5.73
N PHE A 125 0.11 13.43 4.50
CA PHE A 125 -0.58 12.18 4.23
C PHE A 125 0.43 11.06 4.03
N ARG A 126 0.13 9.89 4.60
CA ARG A 126 0.96 8.68 4.44
C ARG A 126 0.13 7.54 3.88
N CYS A 127 0.66 6.82 2.88
CA CYS A 127 0.00 5.64 2.34
C CYS A 127 0.58 4.37 2.95
N ALA A 128 -0.22 3.59 3.68
CA ALA A 128 0.20 2.27 4.17
C ALA A 128 0.42 1.24 3.03
N SER A 129 -0.21 1.45 1.86
CA SER A 129 -0.14 0.48 0.75
C SER A 129 1.10 0.62 -0.13
N CYS A 130 1.73 1.80 -0.20
CA CYS A 130 2.90 2.04 -1.05
C CYS A 130 3.96 2.94 -0.40
N ASP A 131 3.87 3.11 0.92
CA ASP A 131 4.77 3.91 1.76
C ASP A 131 5.04 5.33 1.26
N SER A 132 4.10 5.89 0.49
CA SER A 132 4.25 7.22 -0.09
C SER A 132 3.83 8.28 0.89
N ILE A 133 4.67 9.31 1.03
CA ILE A 133 4.40 10.47 1.87
C ILE A 133 4.07 11.65 0.97
N PHE A 134 2.98 12.34 1.26
CA PHE A 134 2.56 13.55 0.58
C PHE A 134 2.56 14.71 1.56
N ARG A 135 3.44 15.69 1.32
CA ARG A 135 3.60 16.88 2.17
C ARG A 135 2.98 18.09 1.50
N ARG A 136 2.40 18.97 2.33
CA ARG A 136 1.82 20.23 1.87
C ARG A 136 2.93 21.13 1.32
N ILE A 137 2.70 21.72 0.16
CA ILE A 137 3.60 22.71 -0.42
C ILE A 137 3.34 24.04 0.29
N ALA A 138 4.14 24.31 1.32
CA ALA A 138 4.15 25.56 2.09
C ALA A 138 2.73 26.11 2.37
N THR A 139 2.42 27.32 1.90
CA THR A 139 1.17 28.03 2.13
C THR A 139 0.04 27.67 1.15
N THR A 140 0.25 26.68 0.27
CA THR A 140 -0.75 26.27 -0.74
C THR A 140 -1.61 25.12 -0.25
N GLU A 141 -2.73 24.82 -0.92
CA GLU A 141 -3.54 23.62 -0.63
C GLU A 141 -3.05 22.35 -1.33
N TYR A 142 -1.94 22.45 -2.07
CA TYR A 142 -1.40 21.33 -2.82
C TYR A 142 -0.46 20.50 -1.97
N PHE A 143 -0.49 19.20 -2.23
CA PHE A 143 0.41 18.21 -1.66
C PHE A 143 1.29 17.64 -2.78
N GLN A 144 2.55 17.46 -2.46
CA GLN A 144 3.52 16.81 -3.33
C GLN A 144 4.07 15.56 -2.65
N TRP A 145 4.40 14.56 -3.46
CA TRP A 145 5.14 13.41 -2.98
C TRP A 145 6.50 13.86 -2.45
N ALA A 146 6.93 13.28 -1.34
CA ALA A 146 8.23 13.53 -0.74
C ALA A 146 8.93 12.21 -0.43
N GLU A 147 10.24 12.21 -0.62
CA GLU A 147 11.10 11.12 -0.17
C GLU A 147 11.07 11.00 1.36
N LYS A 148 11.33 9.78 1.82
CA LYS A 148 11.49 9.47 3.24
C LYS A 148 12.92 9.79 3.67
#